data_AF-A0A3D8K1L7-F1
#
_entry.id   AF-A0A3D8K1L7-F1
#
_cell.length_a   1.000
_cell.length_b   1.000
_cell.length_c   1.000
_cell.angle_alpha   90.00
_cell.angle_beta   90.00
_cell.angle_gamma   90.00
#
_symmetry.space_group_name_H-M   'P 1'
#
loop_
_entity.id
_entity.type
_entity.pdbx_description
1 polymer ?
#
loop_
_entity_poly.entity_id
_entity_poly.type
_entity_poly.pdbx_seq_one_letter_code
_entity_poly.pdbx_strand_id
1 'polypeptide(L)' 'MNIEPGVLAVVRGCPTADCNDQIVEIVSRAPPLADFGASWNCTNSRIQEAGFAFLPIPHSMLRPIGGTPLHDEQLDEVTA' A
#
# COMPACT_ATOMS: atom_id res chain seq x y z
N MET A 1 7.03 14.26 1.96
CA MET A 1 7.38 12.86 1.67
C MET A 1 6.56 12.48 0.45
N ASN A 2 7.20 12.11 -0.67
CA ASN A 2 6.50 11.85 -1.92
C ASN A 2 5.93 10.43 -1.92
N ILE A 3 4.73 10.27 -2.47
CA ILE A 3 4.10 8.97 -2.70
C ILE A 3 4.50 8.52 -4.10
N GLU A 4 5.20 7.40 -4.19
CA GLU A 4 5.69 6.82 -5.43
C GLU A 4 5.68 5.29 -5.36
N PRO A 5 5.74 4.57 -6.51
CA PRO A 5 5.85 3.12 -6.52
C PRO A 5 7.00 2.59 -5.66
N GLY A 6 6.77 1.48 -4.95
CA GLY A 6 7.71 0.86 -4.01
C GLY A 6 7.70 1.45 -2.60
N VAL A 7 6.98 2.55 -2.36
CA VAL A 7 6.80 3.10 -1.02
C VAL A 7 5.72 2.35 -0.25
N LEU A 8 5.96 2.15 1.04
CA LEU A 8 4.97 1.65 1.98
C LEU A 8 4.13 2.79 2.56
N ALA A 9 2.83 2.55 2.72
CA ALA A 9 1.92 3.50 3.33
C ALA A 9 0.94 2.80 4.28
N VAL A 10 0.53 3.48 5.35
CA VAL A 10 -0.63 3.08 6.15
C VAL A 10 -1.88 3.66 5.51
N VAL A 11 -2.91 2.83 5.35
CA VAL A 11 -4.25 3.26 4.96
C VAL A 11 -4.98 3.82 6.18
N ARG A 12 -5.34 5.10 6.17
CA ARG A 12 -5.99 5.81 7.30
C ARG A 12 -7.52 5.88 7.22
N GLY A 13 -8.12 5.38 6.15
CA GLY A 13 -9.57 5.47 5.96
C GLY A 13 -10.02 5.10 4.56
N CYS A 14 -9.85 3.85 4.16
CA CYS A 14 -10.42 3.27 2.95
C CYS A 14 -11.90 2.87 3.17
N PRO A 15 -12.78 3.11 2.18
CA PRO A 15 -14.17 2.60 2.21
C PRO A 15 -14.25 1.07 2.23
N THR A 16 -13.19 0.37 1.83
CA THR A 16 -13.05 -1.07 2.05
C THR A 16 -12.66 -1.30 3.50
N ALA A 17 -13.63 -1.66 4.34
CA ALA A 17 -13.50 -1.76 5.80
C ALA A 17 -12.29 -2.56 6.26
N ASP A 18 -11.87 -3.57 5.49
CA ASP A 18 -10.79 -4.48 5.84
C ASP A 18 -9.39 -3.98 5.46
N CYS A 19 -9.26 -2.83 4.80
CA CYS A 19 -7.96 -2.24 4.45
C CYS A 19 -7.52 -1.14 5.42
N ASN A 20 -8.37 -0.72 6.36
CA ASN A 20 -8.04 0.33 7.32
C ASN A 20 -6.93 -0.10 8.27
N ASP A 21 -6.04 0.85 8.58
CA ASP A 21 -4.84 0.68 9.40
C ASP A 21 -3.83 -0.37 8.89
N GLN A 22 -4.05 -0.90 7.68
CA GLN A 22 -3.11 -1.82 7.05
C GLN A 22 -1.96 -1.08 6.38
N ILE A 23 -0.81 -1.73 6.38
CA ILE A 23 0.33 -1.35 5.57
C ILE A 23 0.10 -1.90 4.16
N VAL A 24 0.25 -1.03 3.17
CA VAL A 24 0.16 -1.36 1.75
C VAL A 24 1.39 -0.86 1.02
N GLU A 25 1.77 -1.59 -0.02
CA GLU A 25 2.76 -1.15 -0.99
C GLU A 25 2.07 -0.40 -2.13
N ILE A 26 2.66 0.73 -2.52
CA ILE A 26 2.22 1.48 -3.70
C ILE A 26 2.84 0.84 -4.94
N VAL A 27 2.01 0.38 -5.87
CA VAL A 27 2.47 -0.33 -7.07
C VAL A 27 2.53 0.59 -8.29
N SER A 28 1.47 1.37 -8.50
CA SER A 28 1.36 2.23 -9.68
C SER A 28 0.32 3.33 -9.48
N ARG A 29 0.33 4.32 -10.37
CA ARG A 29 -0.70 5.37 -10.36
C ARG A 29 -2.03 4.78 -10.83
N ALA A 30 -3.11 5.05 -10.10
CA ALA A 30 -4.45 4.65 -10.47
C ALA A 30 -5.22 5.81 -11.13
N PRO A 31 -6.29 5.52 -11.89
CA PRO A 31 -7.23 6.54 -12.33
C PRO A 31 -7.85 7.26 -11.13
N PRO A 32 -8.00 8.61 -11.18
CA PRO A 32 -8.57 9.36 -10.08
C PRO A 32 -9.98 8.90 -9.75
N LEU A 33 -10.32 8.88 -8.47
CA LEU A 33 -11.64 8.52 -7.96
C LEU A 33 -12.49 9.79 -7.86
N ALA A 34 -13.74 9.72 -8.35
CA ALA A 34 -14.61 10.89 -8.55
C ALA A 34 -14.72 11.82 -7.32
N ASP A 35 -14.79 11.25 -6.11
CA ASP A 35 -14.99 12.01 -4.87
C ASP A 35 -13.70 12.27 -4.07
N PHE A 36 -12.59 11.63 -4.46
CA PHE A 36 -11.35 11.65 -3.66
C PHE A 36 -10.12 12.15 -4.43
N GLY A 37 -10.25 12.34 -5.74
CA GLY A 37 -9.17 12.83 -6.60
C GLY A 37 -8.11 11.76 -6.86
N ALA A 38 -6.83 12.14 -6.76
CA ALA A 38 -5.72 11.28 -7.11
C ALA A 38 -5.68 10.01 -6.24
N SER A 39 -5.35 8.87 -6.86
CA SER A 39 -5.33 7.56 -6.23
C SER A 39 -4.12 6.74 -6.70
N TRP A 40 -3.81 5.70 -5.93
CA TRP A 40 -2.71 4.78 -6.18
C TRP A 40 -3.20 3.34 -6.12
N ASN A 41 -2.74 2.51 -7.04
CA ASN A 41 -2.92 1.07 -6.92
C ASN A 41 -2.02 0.57 -5.81
N CYS A 42 -2.63 0.03 -4.77
CA CYS A 42 -1.97 -0.47 -3.59
C CYS A 42 -2.18 -1.98 -3.46
N THR A 43 -1.21 -2.69 -2.91
CA THR A 43 -1.31 -4.13 -2.67
C THR A 43 -0.78 -4.50 -1.29
N ASN A 44 -1.29 -5.60 -0.75
CA ASN A 44 -0.74 -6.32 0.39
C ASN A 44 -1.30 -7.75 0.40
N SER A 45 -0.92 -8.57 1.38
CA SER A 45 -1.40 -9.95 1.51
C SER A 45 -2.92 -10.06 1.58
N ARG A 46 -3.59 -9.16 2.32
CA ARG A 46 -5.05 -9.17 2.49
C ARG A 46 -5.80 -8.85 1.20
N ILE A 47 -5.31 -7.89 0.42
CA ILE A 47 -5.84 -7.53 -0.90
C ILE A 47 -5.75 -8.73 -1.85
N GLN A 48 -4.62 -9.45 -1.82
CA GLN A 48 -4.40 -10.65 -2.62
C GLN A 48 -5.27 -11.84 -2.16
N GLU A 49 -5.40 -12.07 -0.85
CA GLU A 49 -6.30 -13.07 -0.27
C GLU A 49 -7.77 -12.82 -0.65
N ALA A 50 -8.17 -11.56 -0.78
CA ALA A 50 -9.50 -11.18 -1.26
C ALA A 50 -9.70 -11.36 -2.79
N GLY A 51 -8.66 -11.82 -3.50
CA GLY A 51 -8.71 -12.10 -4.94
C GLY A 51 -8.39 -10.90 -5.84
N PHE A 52 -7.91 -9.80 -5.28
CA PHE A 52 -7.51 -8.61 -6.05
C PHE A 52 -5.99 -8.53 -6.19
N ALA A 53 -5.49 -8.22 -7.39
CA ALA A 53 -4.05 -7.97 -7.57
C ALA A 53 -3.61 -6.67 -6.87
N PHE A 54 -4.48 -5.66 -6.92
CA PHE A 54 -4.30 -4.36 -6.28
C PHE A 54 -5.66 -3.67 -6.12
N LEU A 55 -5.74 -2.72 -5.19
CA LEU A 55 -6.90 -1.85 -5.00
C LEU A 55 -6.50 -0.37 -5.18
N PRO A 56 -7.30 0.43 -5.90
CA PRO A 56 -7.08 1.87 -5.99
C PRO A 56 -7.47 2.54 -4.66
N ILE A 57 -6.50 3.12 -3.97
CA ILE A 57 -6.69 3.85 -2.71
C ILE A 57 -6.41 5.34 -2.94
N PRO A 58 -7.32 6.25 -2.54
CA PRO A 58 -7.08 7.68 -2.61
C PRO A 58 -5.80 8.11 -1.90
N HIS A 59 -5.08 9.05 -2.51
CA HIS A 59 -3.86 9.62 -1.95
C HIS A 59 -4.10 10.23 -0.55
N SER A 60 -5.25 10.87 -0.33
CA SER A 60 -5.64 11.46 0.96
C SER A 60 -5.82 10.43 2.07
N MET A 61 -5.99 9.16 1.74
CA MET A 61 -6.16 8.05 2.66
C MET A 61 -4.83 7.31 2.94
N LEU A 62 -3.73 7.70 2.29
CA LEU A 62 -2.43 7.08 2.45
C LEU A 62 -1.53 7.96 3.31
N ARG A 63 -0.96 7.39 4.37
CA ARG A 63 0.17 7.99 5.09
C ARG A 63 1.44 7.18 4.78
N PRO A 64 2.39 7.74 4.02
CA PRO A 64 3.68 7.11 3.79
C PRO A 64 4.38 6.78 5.10
N ILE A 65 4.87 5.55 5.20
CA ILE A 65 5.75 5.08 6.25
C ILE A 65 7.12 5.11 5.57
N GLY A 66 7.85 6.22 5.67
CA GLY A 66 9.19 6.28 5.10
C GLY A 66 10.02 5.09 5.61
N GLY A 67 10.58 4.30 4.71
CA GLY A 67 11.30 3.08 5.03
C GLY A 67 11.77 2.41 3.75
N THR A 68 13.04 2.02 3.75
CA THR A 68 13.73 1.30 2.67
C THR A 68 12.86 0.16 2.13
N PRO A 69 12.82 -0.09 0.80
CA PRO A 69 12.05 -1.20 0.25
C PRO A 69 12.46 -2.51 0.94
N LEU A 70 11.47 -3.24 1.44
CA LEU A 70 11.62 -4.66 1.79
C LEU A 70 11.78 -5.42 0.47
N HIS A 71 12.97 -5.37 -0.12
CA HIS A 71 13.36 -6.27 -1.19
C HIS A 71 14.49 -7.16 -0.65
N ASP A 72 14.14 -8.43 -0.40
CA ASP A 72 14.98 -9.62 -0.52
C ASP A 72 16.30 -9.80 0.26
N GLU A 73 16.51 -9.14 1.40
CA GLU A 73 17.68 -9.42 2.28
C GLU A 73 17.35 -9.68 3.76
N GLN A 74 16.31 -10.47 4.05
CA GLN A 74 16.25 -11.23 5.30
C GLN A 74 16.30 -12.74 5.02
N LEU A 75 17.30 -13.15 4.25
CA LEU A 75 17.79 -14.53 4.26
C LEU A 75 18.81 -14.64 5.38
N ASP A 76 18.50 -15.54 6.33
CA ASP A 76 19.40 -16.16 7.31
C ASP A 76 20.28 -15.24 8.17
N GLU A 77 19.89 -15.07 9.44
CA GLU A 77 20.81 -15.25 10.56
C GLU A 77 19.99 -15.45 11.87
N VAL A 78 19.45 -16.65 12.05
CA VAL A 78 19.23 -17.19 13.42
C VAL A 78 19.86 -18.58 13.46
N THR A 79 21.18 -18.59 13.41
CA THR A 79 22.01 -19.72 13.85
C THR A 79 22.97 -19.23 14.92
N ALA A 80 22.56 -19.34 16.18
CA ALA A 80 23.39 -19.72 17.34
C ALA A 80 22.53 -19.85 18.60
#